data_AF-A0A951E9M9-F1
#
_entry.id   AF-A0A951E9M9-F1
#
_cell.length_a   1.000
_cell.length_b   1.000
_cell.length_c   1.000
_cell.angle_alpha   90.00
_cell.angle_beta   90.00
_cell.angle_gamma   90.00
#
_symmetry.space_group_name_H-M   'P 1'
#
loop_
_entity.id
_entity.type
_entity.pdbx_description
1 polymer ?
#
loop_
_entity_poly.entity_id
_entity_poly.type
_entity_poly.pdbx_seq_one_letter_code
_entity_poly.pdbx_strand_id
1 'polypeptide(L)' 'PDLGHFGGIVPCGIREHGVTSLQALGVAASMEEADRALRASWTEVFG' A
#
# COMPACT_ATOMS: atom_id res chain seq x y z
N PRO A 1 7.52 -2.70 -4.64
CA PRO A 1 6.94 -4.08 -4.59
C PRO A 1 6.56 -4.53 -6.01
N ASP A 2 6.46 -5.84 -6.27
CA ASP A 2 5.93 -6.33 -7.55
C ASP A 2 4.40 -6.35 -7.51
N LEU A 3 3.76 -5.54 -8.37
CA LEU A 3 2.30 -5.46 -8.46
C LEU A 3 1.69 -6.58 -9.33
N GLY A 4 2.51 -7.33 -10.09
CA GLY A 4 2.04 -8.45 -10.91
C GLY A 4 1.44 -9.60 -10.07
N HIS A 5 1.86 -9.75 -8.82
CA HIS A 5 1.31 -10.74 -7.88
C HIS A 5 -0.20 -10.59 -7.65
N PHE A 6 -0.77 -9.40 -7.87
CA PHE A 6 -2.21 -9.15 -7.69
C PHE A 6 -3.06 -9.59 -8.90
N GLY A 7 -2.45 -9.83 -10.07
CA GLY A 7 -3.19 -10.19 -11.28
C GLY A 7 -3.82 -11.60 -11.25
N GLY A 8 -3.32 -12.49 -10.38
CA GLY A 8 -3.83 -13.86 -10.25
C GLY A 8 -4.96 -14.03 -9.23
N ILE A 9 -5.37 -12.98 -8.53
CA ILE A 9 -6.38 -13.01 -7.47
C ILE A 9 -7.56 -12.09 -7.80
N VAL A 10 -8.78 -12.50 -7.43
CA VAL A 10 -9.98 -11.66 -7.56
C VAL A 10 -10.53 -11.39 -6.15
N PRO A 11 -10.19 -10.26 -5.52
CA PRO A 11 -10.61 -9.97 -4.16
C PRO A 11 -12.07 -9.54 -4.13
N CYS A 12 -12.92 -10.32 -3.46
CA CYS A 12 -14.33 -10.00 -3.20
C CYS A 12 -15.15 -9.55 -4.43
N GLY A 13 -14.75 -9.97 -5.63
CA GLY A 13 -15.43 -9.64 -6.89
C GLY A 13 -15.07 -8.29 -7.52
N ILE A 14 -14.18 -7.48 -6.91
CA ILE A 14 -13.73 -6.20 -7.49
C ILE A 14 -12.82 -6.50 -8.68
N ARG A 15 -13.23 -6.10 -9.88
CA ARG A 15 -12.49 -6.34 -11.14
C ARG A 15 -12.20 -5.07 -11.92
N GLU A 16 -12.88 -3.99 -11.58
CA GLU A 16 -12.90 -2.74 -12.33
C GLU A 16 -11.72 -1.82 -11.97
N HIS A 17 -10.99 -2.13 -10.89
CA HIS A 17 -9.91 -1.30 -10.36
C HIS A 17 -8.59 -2.07 -10.29
N GLY A 18 -7.49 -1.38 -10.63
CA GLY A 18 -6.14 -1.88 -10.45
C GLY A 18 -5.59 -1.63 -9.05
N VAL A 19 -4.35 -2.07 -8.82
CA VAL A 19 -3.58 -1.80 -7.60
C VAL A 19 -2.48 -0.78 -7.86
N THR A 20 -2.05 -0.07 -6.83
CA THR A 20 -0.90 0.86 -6.87
C THR A 20 0.03 0.66 -5.68
N SER A 21 1.11 1.42 -5.61
CA SER A 21 2.03 1.45 -4.47
C SER A 21 2.66 2.84 -4.32
N LEU A 22 3.25 3.14 -3.16
CA LEU A 22 4.04 4.36 -2.96
C LEU A 22 5.08 4.57 -4.06
N GLN A 23 5.78 3.49 -4.43
CA GLN A 23 6.75 3.51 -5.53
C GLN A 23 6.11 3.86 -6.87
N ALA A 24 4.95 3.28 -7.21
CA ALA A 24 4.22 3.58 -8.45
C ALA A 24 3.68 5.03 -8.48
N LEU A 25 3.47 5.63 -7.31
CA LEU A 25 3.10 7.04 -7.14
C LEU A 25 4.30 8.00 -7.09
N GLY A 26 5.53 7.50 -7.28
CA GLY A 26 6.76 8.30 -7.29
C GLY A 26 7.36 8.56 -5.89
N VAL A 27 6.85 7.90 -4.85
CA VAL A 27 7.39 7.99 -3.49
C VAL A 27 8.39 6.86 -3.27
N ALA A 28 9.68 7.20 -3.24
CA ALA A 28 10.73 6.29 -2.82
C ALA A 28 10.73 6.20 -1.29
N ALA A 29 10.28 5.06 -0.76
CA ALA A 29 10.28 4.78 0.68
C ALA A 29 10.77 3.35 0.94
N SER A 30 11.57 3.17 1.98
CA SER A 30 11.89 1.86 2.54
C SER A 30 10.72 1.29 3.34
N MET A 31 10.74 0.00 3.63
CA MET A 31 9.73 -0.63 4.50
C MET A 31 9.77 -0.07 5.93
N GLU A 32 10.96 0.29 6.44
CA GLU A 32 11.11 0.90 7.76
C GLU A 32 10.55 2.33 7.79
N GLU A 33 10.71 3.08 6.70
CA GLU A 33 10.09 4.40 6.57
C GLU A 33 8.56 4.31 6.56
N ALA A 34 8.00 3.34 5.82
CA ALA A 34 6.58 3.07 5.82
C ALA A 34 6.05 2.67 7.22
N ASP A 35 6.76 1.80 7.95
CA ASP A 35 6.39 1.40 9.33
C ASP A 35 6.40 2.58 10.30
N ARG A 36 7.45 3.41 10.25
CA ARG A 36 7.54 4.61 11.11
C ARG A 36 6.41 5.59 10.82
N ALA A 37 6.09 5.83 9.55
CA ALA A 37 4.99 6.71 9.16
C ALA A 37 3.64 6.17 9.68
N LEU A 38 3.39 4.88 9.51
CA LEU A 38 2.18 4.23 10.02
C LEU A 38 2.05 4.38 11.54
N ARG A 39 3.14 4.15 12.29
CA ARG A 39 3.15 4.29 13.76
C ARG A 39 2.84 5.72 14.20
N ALA A 40 3.40 6.72 13.53
CA ALA A 40 3.14 8.12 13.83
C ALA A 40 1.67 8.50 13.58
N SER A 41 1.10 8.09 12.44
CA SER A 41 -0.30 8.36 12.09
C SER A 41 -1.30 7.60 12.97
N TRP A 42 -0.90 6.48 13.57
CA TRP A 42 -1.79 5.69 14.42
C TRP A 42 -2.29 6.49 15.63
N THR A 43 -1.39 7.18 16.34
CA THR A 43 -1.76 8.00 17.49
C THR A 43 -2.64 9.19 17.09
N GLU A 44 -2.46 9.75 15.90
CA GLU A 44 -3.32 10.85 15.41
C GLU A 44 -4.77 10.39 15.20
N VAL A 45 -4.96 9.18 14.65
CA VAL A 45 -6.29 8.66 14.30
C VAL A 45 -6.98 7.91 15.45
N PHE A 46 -6.20 7.21 16.27
CA PHE A 46 -6.69 6.25 17.26
C PHE A 46 -6.20 6.49 18.70
N GLY A 47 -5.37 7.52 18.93
CA GLY A 47 -4.81 7.88 20.24
C GLY A 47 -5.76 8.67 21.13
#